data_AF-A0A7K4C8C7-F1
#
_entry.id   AF-A0A7K4C8C7-F1
#
_cell.length_a   1.000
_cell.length_b   1.000
_cell.length_c   1.000
_cell.angle_alpha   90.00
_cell.angle_beta   90.00
_cell.angle_gamma   90.00
#
_symmetry.space_group_name_H-M   'P 1'
#
loop_
_entity.id
_entity.type
_entity.pdbx_description
1 polymer ?
#
loop_
_entity_poly.entity_id
_entity_poly.type
_entity_poly.pdbx_seq_one_letter_code
_entity_poly.pdbx_strand_id
1 'polypeptide(L)'
;MKKGELTTENIVTLIVLIIGFIIVLAFLVGFNYEEEVNQIVCKTSVLLKTTSKQISGLEKLSTSLTCHTKYICISSDNKCDKDSSISNVKKVSSSDEIFKILSDELANCWSMFGEGKLDYFSKFNIKNDLHCSLCSLIYFDKDLNEIKDQNSYFVKDEDGKIIGLNQTKFYIYLAKTKIGKSDESYLNYLYGISSFSQFNDDLTNKGSIKKEPDKEKLNNPVSLAPINFSKNYFVLLGVMDNSDIVTYLSNYGGTALGSLLGLAAGIILLPTGSSVFLWAGMFAGGALIGEGVQSASNFLIQDLLFSRKSQVKNKENSLVFFGPNLVEANGKALSNIKCSEINTIA
;
A
#
# COMPACT_ATOMS: atom_id res chain seq x y z
N MET A 1 -69.32 -25.29 -5.49
CA MET A 1 -67.87 -25.52 -5.30
C MET A 1 -67.30 -26.12 -6.57
N LYS A 2 -66.68 -25.30 -7.44
CA LYS A 2 -65.95 -25.80 -8.61
C LYS A 2 -64.68 -26.47 -8.08
N LYS A 3 -64.54 -27.79 -8.27
CA LYS A 3 -63.30 -28.51 -7.98
C LYS A 3 -62.24 -27.98 -8.96
N GLY A 4 -61.20 -27.34 -8.43
CA GLY A 4 -60.08 -26.89 -9.24
C GLY A 4 -59.33 -28.11 -9.74
N GLU A 5 -59.45 -28.42 -11.02
CA GLU A 5 -58.50 -29.28 -11.71
C GLU A 5 -57.17 -28.54 -11.75
N LEU A 6 -56.30 -28.88 -10.80
CA LEU A 6 -54.87 -28.61 -10.94
C LEU A 6 -54.38 -29.46 -12.11
N THR A 7 -54.31 -28.85 -13.29
CA THR A 7 -53.76 -29.46 -14.49
C THR A 7 -52.34 -29.94 -14.20
N THR A 8 -52.07 -31.21 -14.48
CA THR A 8 -50.77 -31.86 -14.26
C THR A 8 -49.59 -31.10 -14.91
N GLU A 9 -49.87 -30.32 -15.95
CA GLU A 9 -48.93 -29.41 -16.63
C GLU A 9 -48.33 -28.33 -15.71
N ASN A 10 -49.14 -27.78 -14.78
CA ASN A 10 -48.66 -26.78 -13.83
C ASN A 10 -47.68 -27.39 -12.81
N ILE A 11 -47.86 -28.68 -12.46
CA ILE A 11 -46.98 -29.38 -11.54
C ILE A 11 -45.61 -29.61 -12.18
N VAL A 12 -45.56 -30.03 -13.45
CA VAL A 12 -44.29 -30.26 -14.16
C VAL A 12 -43.50 -28.96 -14.31
N THR A 13 -44.17 -27.87 -14.70
CA THR A 13 -43.55 -26.55 -14.83
C THR A 13 -42.95 -26.05 -13.51
N LEU A 14 -43.68 -26.26 -12.40
CA LEU A 14 -43.21 -25.89 -11.06
C LEU A 14 -41.95 -26.67 -10.66
N ILE A 15 -41.90 -27.98 -10.92
CA ILE A 15 -40.72 -28.81 -10.59
C ILE A 15 -39.49 -28.35 -11.37
N VAL A 16 -39.64 -28.08 -12.67
CA VAL A 16 -38.54 -27.60 -13.52
C VAL A 16 -38.02 -26.25 -13.02
N LEU A 17 -38.90 -25.34 -12.60
CA LEU A 17 -38.53 -24.04 -12.05
C LEU A 17 -37.75 -24.18 -10.74
N ILE A 18 -38.19 -25.07 -9.84
CA ILE A 18 -37.49 -25.34 -8.56
C ILE A 18 -36.10 -25.92 -8.81
N ILE A 19 -35.98 -26.90 -9.70
CA ILE A 19 -34.67 -27.51 -10.03
C ILE A 19 -33.74 -26.47 -10.68
N GLY A 20 -34.26 -25.64 -11.59
CA GLY A 20 -33.48 -24.57 -12.21
C GLY A 20 -32.98 -23.55 -11.18
N PHE A 21 -33.83 -23.16 -10.22
CA PHE A 21 -33.45 -22.25 -9.14
C PHE A 21 -32.39 -22.85 -8.21
N ILE A 22 -32.51 -24.14 -7.85
CA ILE A 22 -31.51 -24.84 -7.03
C ILE A 22 -30.14 -24.88 -7.74
N ILE A 23 -30.11 -25.16 -9.04
CA ILE A 23 -28.86 -25.16 -9.81
C ILE A 23 -28.22 -23.76 -9.77
N VAL A 24 -28.99 -22.71 -10.02
CA VAL A 24 -28.48 -21.32 -9.97
C VAL A 24 -27.96 -20.97 -8.57
N LEU A 25 -28.67 -21.34 -7.49
CA LEU A 25 -28.20 -21.13 -6.12
C LEU A 25 -26.93 -21.91 -5.81
N ALA A 26 -26.82 -23.16 -6.26
CA ALA A 26 -25.62 -23.97 -6.07
C ALA A 26 -24.41 -23.33 -6.76
N PHE A 27 -24.59 -22.77 -7.96
CA PHE A 27 -23.56 -21.97 -8.61
C PHE A 27 -23.22 -20.71 -7.80
N LEU A 28 -24.21 -19.94 -7.32
CA LEU A 28 -23.96 -18.72 -6.55
C LEU A 28 -23.24 -18.98 -5.22
N VAL A 29 -23.53 -20.08 -4.53
CA VAL A 29 -22.88 -20.46 -3.27
C VAL A 29 -21.51 -21.09 -3.50
N GLY A 30 -21.31 -21.79 -4.62
CA GLY A 30 -20.06 -22.49 -4.92
C GLY A 30 -18.90 -21.57 -5.31
N PHE A 31 -19.18 -20.34 -5.74
CA PHE A 31 -18.15 -19.36 -6.04
C PHE A 31 -17.84 -18.50 -4.81
N ASN A 32 -16.63 -18.64 -4.28
CA ASN A 32 -16.12 -17.86 -3.16
C ASN A 32 -15.77 -16.42 -3.62
N TYR A 33 -16.80 -15.63 -3.95
CA TYR A 33 -16.68 -14.30 -4.57
C TYR A 33 -16.37 -13.16 -3.59
N GLU A 34 -16.27 -13.43 -2.29
CA GLU A 34 -16.17 -12.38 -1.28
C GLU A 34 -15.01 -11.40 -1.54
N GLU A 35 -13.86 -11.92 -1.97
CA GLU A 35 -12.68 -11.10 -2.27
C GLU A 35 -12.91 -10.17 -3.48
N GLU A 36 -13.43 -10.71 -4.59
CA GLU A 36 -13.68 -9.93 -5.81
C GLU A 36 -14.81 -8.92 -5.61
N VAL A 37 -15.85 -9.29 -4.86
CA VAL A 37 -16.99 -8.42 -4.55
C VAL A 37 -16.53 -7.21 -3.75
N ASN A 38 -15.71 -7.40 -2.72
CA ASN A 38 -15.20 -6.28 -1.91
C ASN A 38 -14.35 -5.30 -2.73
N GLN A 39 -13.53 -5.81 -3.65
CA GLN A 39 -12.76 -4.95 -4.57
C GLN A 39 -13.66 -4.16 -5.52
N ILE A 40 -14.67 -4.81 -6.10
CA ILE A 40 -15.64 -4.17 -7.00
C ILE A 40 -16.46 -3.11 -6.25
N VAL A 41 -16.92 -3.41 -5.04
CA VAL A 41 -17.67 -2.47 -4.18
C VAL A 41 -16.81 -1.26 -3.83
N CYS A 42 -15.56 -1.48 -3.40
CA CYS A 42 -14.64 -0.39 -3.09
C CYS A 42 -14.40 0.51 -4.32
N LYS A 43 -14.04 -0.09 -5.47
CA LYS A 43 -13.81 0.65 -6.72
C LYS A 43 -15.05 1.43 -7.18
N THR A 44 -16.23 0.83 -7.05
CA THR A 44 -17.50 1.48 -7.37
C THR A 44 -17.78 2.63 -6.42
N SER A 45 -17.50 2.48 -5.12
CA SER A 45 -17.67 3.55 -4.14
C SER A 45 -16.73 4.74 -4.39
N VAL A 46 -15.47 4.47 -4.77
CA VAL A 46 -14.49 5.49 -5.18
C VAL A 46 -15.00 6.25 -6.41
N LEU A 47 -15.45 5.52 -7.44
CA LEU A 47 -15.99 6.11 -8.67
C LEU A 47 -17.23 6.97 -8.39
N LEU A 48 -18.21 6.45 -7.64
CA LEU A 48 -19.42 7.18 -7.29
C LEU A 48 -19.11 8.46 -6.52
N LYS A 49 -18.15 8.40 -5.57
CA LYS A 49 -17.71 9.58 -4.81
C LYS A 49 -17.05 10.64 -5.68
N THR A 50 -16.25 10.21 -6.66
CA THR A 50 -15.67 11.12 -7.66
C THR A 50 -16.75 11.74 -8.55
N THR A 51 -17.70 10.95 -9.06
CA THR A 51 -18.77 11.45 -9.93
C THR A 51 -19.76 12.36 -9.17
N SER A 52 -20.08 12.07 -7.90
CA SER A 52 -20.98 12.90 -7.10
C SER A 52 -20.43 14.30 -6.86
N LYS A 53 -19.11 14.48 -6.90
CA LYS A 53 -18.43 15.78 -6.80
C LYS A 53 -18.61 16.64 -8.06
N GLN A 54 -18.77 16.01 -9.22
CA GLN A 54 -18.96 16.72 -10.49
C GLN A 54 -20.39 17.24 -10.66
N ILE A 55 -21.37 16.61 -9.99
CA ILE A 55 -22.78 16.99 -10.09
C ILE A 55 -23.14 17.93 -8.93
N SER A 56 -23.26 19.23 -9.22
CA SER A 56 -23.64 20.24 -8.24
C SER A 56 -24.97 19.88 -7.56
N GLY A 57 -24.99 19.85 -6.22
CA GLY A 57 -26.18 19.55 -5.41
C GLY A 57 -26.25 18.14 -4.81
N LEU A 58 -25.41 17.19 -5.28
CA LEU A 58 -25.32 15.84 -4.69
C LEU A 58 -24.20 15.70 -3.64
N GLU A 59 -23.51 16.77 -3.27
CA GLU A 59 -22.41 16.71 -2.30
C GLU A 59 -22.83 16.14 -0.92
N LYS A 60 -24.12 16.27 -0.57
CA LYS A 60 -24.70 15.72 0.67
C LYS A 60 -24.92 14.21 0.64
N LEU A 61 -24.87 13.60 -0.55
CA LEU A 61 -24.92 12.14 -0.75
C LEU A 61 -23.53 11.51 -0.73
N SER A 62 -22.51 12.25 -0.25
CA SER A 62 -21.17 11.73 0.05
C SER A 62 -21.26 10.56 1.04
N THR A 63 -21.58 9.37 0.53
CA THR A 63 -21.48 8.13 1.28
C THR A 63 -20.02 7.92 1.66
N SER A 64 -19.78 7.40 2.87
CA SER A 64 -18.45 6.96 3.26
C SER A 64 -17.91 5.97 2.23
N LEU A 65 -16.60 5.96 2.00
CA LEU A 65 -16.00 4.94 1.15
C LEU A 65 -16.25 3.57 1.78
N THR A 66 -16.75 2.63 0.98
CA THR A 66 -17.02 1.26 1.42
C THR A 66 -15.88 0.38 0.97
N CYS A 67 -14.71 0.62 1.54
CA CYS A 67 -13.51 -0.15 1.30
C CYS A 67 -13.13 -0.86 2.60
N HIS A 68 -13.16 -2.19 2.58
CA HIS A 68 -12.75 -3.02 3.71
C HIS A 68 -11.30 -3.43 3.57
N THR A 69 -10.57 -3.47 4.70
CA THR A 69 -9.19 -3.97 4.71
C THR A 69 -9.22 -5.48 4.50
N LYS A 70 -8.47 -5.96 3.50
CA LYS A 70 -8.35 -7.38 3.21
C LYS A 70 -7.27 -8.03 4.09
N TYR A 71 -7.61 -9.08 4.83
CA TYR A 71 -6.65 -9.83 5.64
C TYR A 71 -6.11 -11.02 4.85
N ILE A 72 -4.80 -11.10 4.67
CA ILE A 72 -4.14 -12.12 3.84
C ILE A 72 -3.10 -12.83 4.67
N CYS A 73 -3.14 -14.16 4.69
CA CYS A 73 -2.10 -14.96 5.30
C CYS A 73 -1.31 -15.72 4.24
N ILE A 74 0.00 -15.55 4.21
CA ILE A 74 0.91 -16.26 3.31
C ILE A 74 1.54 -17.41 4.11
N SER A 75 1.32 -18.64 3.66
CA SER A 75 1.73 -19.88 4.35
C SER A 75 2.21 -20.92 3.35
N SER A 76 3.04 -21.86 3.77
CA SER A 76 3.46 -23.02 2.98
C SER A 76 2.51 -24.23 3.08
N ASP A 77 1.78 -24.36 4.18
CA ASP A 77 0.96 -25.52 4.54
C ASP A 77 -0.56 -25.29 4.42
N ASN A 78 -0.95 -24.10 3.97
CA ASN A 78 -2.34 -23.64 3.84
C ASN A 78 -3.08 -23.47 5.17
N LYS A 79 -2.34 -23.18 6.26
CA LYS A 79 -2.88 -22.77 7.55
C LYS A 79 -2.36 -21.39 7.95
N CYS A 80 -3.09 -20.72 8.82
CA CYS A 80 -2.65 -19.46 9.39
C CYS A 80 -2.73 -19.52 10.91
N ASP A 81 -1.58 -19.54 11.58
CA ASP A 81 -1.52 -19.69 13.03
C ASP A 81 -2.00 -18.44 13.79
N LYS A 82 -2.03 -17.28 13.13
CA LYS A 82 -2.17 -15.98 13.83
C LYS A 82 -3.62 -15.59 14.13
N ASP A 83 -4.60 -16.09 13.39
CA ASP A 83 -6.03 -15.82 13.66
C ASP A 83 -6.96 -16.72 12.82
N SER A 84 -7.96 -17.34 13.45
CA SER A 84 -9.02 -18.08 12.76
C SER A 84 -9.95 -17.19 11.92
N SER A 85 -9.92 -15.86 12.13
CA SER A 85 -10.73 -14.90 11.37
C SER A 85 -10.19 -14.65 9.96
N ILE A 86 -8.94 -15.03 9.66
CA ILE A 86 -8.33 -14.82 8.35
C ILE A 86 -8.79 -15.93 7.40
N SER A 87 -9.79 -15.62 6.57
CA SER A 87 -10.33 -16.54 5.57
C SER A 87 -9.43 -16.70 4.33
N ASN A 88 -8.51 -15.76 4.09
CA ASN A 88 -7.73 -15.71 2.85
C ASN A 88 -6.28 -16.18 3.05
N VAL A 89 -6.11 -17.50 3.09
CA VAL A 89 -4.79 -18.14 3.14
C VAL A 89 -4.29 -18.37 1.71
N LYS A 90 -3.13 -17.82 1.38
CA LYS A 90 -2.43 -18.04 0.11
C LYS A 90 -1.27 -19.00 0.34
N LYS A 91 -1.45 -20.25 -0.14
CA LYS A 91 -0.40 -21.26 -0.12
C LYS A 91 0.72 -20.88 -1.09
N VAL A 92 1.96 -20.90 -0.62
CA VAL A 92 3.16 -20.62 -1.42
C VAL A 92 4.21 -21.71 -1.29
N SER A 93 5.01 -21.86 -2.33
CA SER A 93 6.10 -22.85 -2.42
C SER A 93 7.46 -22.23 -2.77
N SER A 94 7.49 -20.96 -3.15
CA SER A 94 8.71 -20.25 -3.56
C SER A 94 8.64 -18.76 -3.21
N SER A 95 9.78 -18.07 -3.21
CA SER A 95 9.79 -16.62 -3.00
C SER A 95 9.10 -15.84 -4.11
N ASP A 96 9.12 -16.36 -5.35
CA ASP A 96 8.50 -15.70 -6.50
C ASP A 96 6.98 -15.65 -6.37
N GLU A 97 6.36 -16.69 -5.81
CA GLU A 97 4.94 -16.69 -5.47
C GLU A 97 4.61 -15.67 -4.39
N ILE A 98 5.47 -15.52 -3.37
CA ILE A 98 5.30 -14.47 -2.35
C ILE A 98 5.41 -13.09 -3.00
N PHE A 99 6.44 -12.85 -3.82
CA PHE A 99 6.60 -11.60 -4.54
C PHE A 99 5.41 -11.31 -5.45
N LYS A 100 4.87 -12.32 -6.14
CA LYS A 100 3.66 -12.18 -6.95
C LYS A 100 2.46 -11.73 -6.11
N ILE A 101 2.19 -12.40 -4.98
CA ILE A 101 1.08 -12.05 -4.09
C ILE A 101 1.24 -10.61 -3.60
N LEU A 102 2.42 -10.24 -3.09
CA LEU A 102 2.69 -8.87 -2.63
C LEU A 102 2.49 -7.84 -3.75
N SER A 103 2.97 -8.14 -4.96
CA SER A 103 2.85 -7.25 -6.13
C SER A 103 1.40 -7.10 -6.57
N ASP A 104 0.62 -8.18 -6.57
CA ASP A 104 -0.81 -8.18 -6.91
C ASP A 104 -1.60 -7.35 -5.91
N GLU A 105 -1.34 -7.44 -4.60
CA GLU A 105 -2.02 -6.60 -3.62
C GLU A 105 -1.70 -5.11 -3.78
N LEU A 106 -0.45 -4.76 -4.11
CA LEU A 106 -0.10 -3.37 -4.45
C LEU A 106 -0.86 -2.92 -5.70
N ALA A 107 -0.88 -3.71 -6.77
CA ALA A 107 -1.56 -3.36 -8.02
C ALA A 107 -3.07 -3.24 -7.87
N ASN A 108 -3.69 -4.16 -7.12
CA ASN A 108 -5.11 -4.16 -6.81
C ASN A 108 -5.48 -2.93 -5.99
N CYS A 109 -4.70 -2.62 -4.96
CA CYS A 109 -4.86 -1.39 -4.17
C CYS A 109 -4.83 -0.14 -5.06
N TRP A 110 -3.84 -0.05 -5.95
CA TRP A 110 -3.73 1.09 -6.88
C TRP A 110 -4.94 1.21 -7.82
N SER A 111 -5.42 0.09 -8.37
CA SER A 111 -6.58 0.07 -9.28
C SER A 111 -7.90 0.39 -8.58
N MET A 112 -8.09 -0.07 -7.34
CA MET A 112 -9.30 0.21 -6.55
C MET A 112 -9.51 1.71 -6.34
N PHE A 113 -8.42 2.46 -6.14
CA PHE A 113 -8.44 3.91 -5.95
C PHE A 113 -8.29 4.70 -7.25
N GLY A 114 -8.41 4.03 -8.41
CA GLY A 114 -8.45 4.70 -9.70
C GLY A 114 -7.10 5.23 -10.19
N GLU A 115 -6.00 4.63 -9.74
CA GLU A 115 -4.65 4.87 -10.29
C GLU A 115 -4.21 6.35 -10.23
N GLY A 116 -4.68 7.08 -9.21
CA GLY A 116 -4.44 8.52 -9.06
C GLY A 116 -5.19 9.42 -10.07
N LYS A 117 -6.08 8.85 -10.89
CA LYS A 117 -6.91 9.58 -11.85
C LYS A 117 -8.26 10.01 -11.26
N LEU A 118 -8.71 9.34 -10.19
CA LEU A 118 -10.00 9.63 -9.55
C LEU A 118 -9.83 10.55 -8.35
N ASP A 119 -10.57 11.66 -8.35
CA ASP A 119 -10.64 12.59 -7.24
C ASP A 119 -11.79 12.20 -6.30
N TYR A 120 -11.53 11.27 -5.38
CA TYR A 120 -12.51 10.80 -4.41
C TYR A 120 -12.43 11.55 -3.06
N PHE A 121 -11.64 12.62 -2.99
CA PHE A 121 -11.59 13.49 -1.82
C PHE A 121 -12.53 14.69 -2.00
N SER A 122 -13.43 14.88 -1.04
CA SER A 122 -14.27 16.09 -1.00
C SER A 122 -13.37 17.31 -0.76
N LYS A 123 -13.56 18.39 -1.54
CA LYS A 123 -12.81 19.67 -1.46
C LYS A 123 -12.79 20.33 -0.07
N PHE A 124 -13.63 19.87 0.86
CA PHE A 124 -14.05 20.67 1.99
C PHE A 124 -13.25 20.50 3.28
N ASN A 125 -12.28 19.59 3.41
CA ASN A 125 -11.56 19.46 4.69
C ASN A 125 -10.23 18.66 4.66
N ILE A 126 -9.53 18.59 3.53
CA ILE A 126 -8.14 18.08 3.57
C ILE A 126 -7.28 19.21 4.15
N LYS A 127 -7.27 19.34 5.47
CA LYS A 127 -6.30 20.19 6.17
C LYS A 127 -4.98 19.43 6.13
N ASN A 128 -3.96 19.89 5.39
CA ASN A 128 -2.51 19.59 5.45
C ASN A 128 -2.03 18.18 5.90
N ASP A 129 -2.91 17.19 5.88
CA ASP A 129 -2.74 15.90 6.51
C ASP A 129 -2.63 14.86 5.39
N LEU A 130 -1.73 13.91 5.61
CA LEU A 130 -1.63 12.74 4.75
C LEU A 130 -2.83 11.84 5.05
N HIS A 131 -3.66 11.62 4.05
CA HIS A 131 -4.76 10.68 4.14
C HIS A 131 -4.33 9.31 3.62
N CYS A 132 -4.57 8.27 4.41
CA CYS A 132 -4.13 6.92 4.07
C CYS A 132 -5.30 5.95 3.93
N SER A 133 -5.24 5.08 2.94
CA SER A 133 -6.13 3.94 2.78
C SER A 133 -5.35 2.65 3.04
N LEU A 134 -5.89 1.81 3.92
CA LEU A 134 -5.39 0.47 4.17
C LEU A 134 -6.13 -0.50 3.24
N CYS A 135 -5.43 -1.03 2.25
CA CYS A 135 -6.02 -1.96 1.29
C CYS A 135 -5.99 -3.39 1.83
N SER A 136 -4.86 -3.80 2.40
CA SER A 136 -4.70 -5.14 2.95
C SER A 136 -3.74 -5.18 4.13
N LEU A 137 -3.96 -6.14 5.02
CA LEU A 137 -3.04 -6.52 6.09
C LEU A 137 -2.52 -7.94 5.80
N ILE A 138 -1.21 -8.02 5.64
CA ILE A 138 -0.49 -9.21 5.22
C ILE A 138 0.22 -9.82 6.42
N TYR A 139 -0.10 -11.08 6.69
CA TYR A 139 0.52 -11.93 7.68
C TYR A 139 1.40 -12.95 6.97
N PHE A 140 2.58 -13.16 7.54
CA PHE A 140 3.45 -14.27 7.18
C PHE A 140 3.34 -15.32 8.27
N ASP A 141 3.07 -16.55 7.87
CA ASP A 141 3.06 -17.71 8.77
C ASP A 141 4.50 -18.17 9.08
N LYS A 142 4.67 -18.92 10.17
CA LYS A 142 5.97 -19.37 10.66
C LYS A 142 6.54 -20.51 9.80
N ASP A 143 5.66 -21.23 9.11
CA ASP A 143 5.99 -22.36 8.25
C ASP A 143 6.77 -21.97 6.98
N LEU A 144 6.75 -20.69 6.60
CA LEU A 144 7.54 -20.14 5.49
C LEU A 144 9.05 -20.35 5.66
N ASN A 145 9.50 -20.63 6.89
CA ASN A 145 10.90 -20.94 7.18
C ASN A 145 11.32 -22.33 6.64
N GLU A 146 10.36 -23.18 6.28
CA GLU A 146 10.59 -24.53 5.78
C GLU A 146 10.62 -24.62 4.24
N ILE A 147 10.39 -23.49 3.55
CA ILE A 147 10.41 -23.44 2.09
C ILE A 147 11.81 -23.82 1.58
N LYS A 148 11.87 -24.94 0.86
CA LYS A 148 13.08 -25.45 0.21
C LYS A 148 13.29 -24.76 -1.14
N ASP A 149 13.45 -23.45 -1.11
CA ASP A 149 13.84 -22.69 -2.30
C ASP A 149 15.37 -22.56 -2.33
N GLN A 150 15.96 -22.92 -3.47
CA GLN A 150 17.39 -22.76 -3.70
C GLN A 150 17.75 -21.33 -4.12
N ASN A 151 16.74 -20.49 -4.40
CA ASN A 151 16.95 -19.12 -4.86
C ASN A 151 17.44 -18.18 -3.74
N SER A 152 18.28 -17.23 -4.12
CA SER A 152 18.95 -16.28 -3.21
C SER A 152 18.06 -15.13 -2.73
N TYR A 153 16.74 -15.29 -2.73
CA TYR A 153 15.79 -14.21 -2.41
C TYR A 153 15.45 -14.13 -0.92
N PHE A 154 15.58 -15.25 -0.21
CA PHE A 154 15.41 -15.30 1.23
C PHE A 154 16.62 -14.71 1.94
N VAL A 155 16.34 -13.91 2.96
CA VAL A 155 17.36 -13.46 3.92
C VAL A 155 17.36 -14.46 5.06
N LYS A 156 18.55 -14.96 5.38
CA LYS A 156 18.78 -15.91 6.47
C LYS A 156 19.50 -15.22 7.62
N ASP A 157 19.23 -15.63 8.85
CA ASP A 157 20.02 -15.25 10.02
C ASP A 157 21.33 -16.05 10.10
N GLU A 158 22.07 -15.86 11.19
CA GLU A 158 23.34 -16.52 11.46
C GLU A 158 23.20 -18.05 11.58
N ASP A 159 22.03 -18.53 12.02
CA ASP A 159 21.71 -19.95 12.14
C ASP A 159 21.22 -20.57 10.82
N GLY A 160 21.15 -19.78 9.75
CA GLY A 160 20.68 -20.20 8.44
C GLY A 160 19.15 -20.32 8.33
N LYS A 161 18.40 -19.86 9.33
CA LYS A 161 16.95 -19.81 9.33
C LYS A 161 16.48 -18.64 8.47
N ILE A 162 15.46 -18.85 7.66
CA ILE A 162 14.84 -17.79 6.87
C ILE A 162 14.18 -16.81 7.83
N ILE A 163 14.53 -15.52 7.74
CA ILE A 163 13.94 -14.45 8.53
C ILE A 163 13.06 -13.52 7.70
N GLY A 164 13.15 -13.60 6.37
CA GLY A 164 12.39 -12.74 5.48
C GLY A 164 12.83 -12.79 4.02
N LEU A 165 12.39 -11.78 3.27
CA LEU A 165 12.72 -11.61 1.86
C LEU A 165 13.60 -10.39 1.63
N ASN A 166 14.50 -10.48 0.65
CA ASN A 166 15.32 -9.36 0.24
C ASN A 166 14.46 -8.31 -0.50
N GLN A 167 14.26 -7.15 0.13
CA GLN A 167 13.40 -6.10 -0.41
C GLN A 167 13.96 -5.51 -1.73
N THR A 168 15.28 -5.39 -1.88
CA THR A 168 15.90 -4.98 -3.16
C THR A 168 15.52 -5.93 -4.29
N LYS A 169 15.50 -7.24 -4.02
CA LYS A 169 15.08 -8.25 -5.00
C LYS A 169 13.58 -8.16 -5.31
N PHE A 170 12.75 -7.83 -4.33
CA PHE A 170 11.33 -7.56 -4.57
C PHE A 170 11.12 -6.39 -5.55
N TYR A 171 11.82 -5.26 -5.40
CA TYR A 171 11.70 -4.16 -6.36
C TYR A 171 12.28 -4.51 -7.74
N ILE A 172 13.31 -5.35 -7.82
CA ILE A 172 13.79 -5.90 -9.09
C ILE A 172 12.72 -6.79 -9.74
N TYR A 173 12.00 -7.59 -8.95
CA TYR A 173 10.86 -8.38 -9.42
C TYR A 173 9.77 -7.46 -9.97
N LEU A 174 9.37 -6.41 -9.24
CA LEU A 174 8.39 -5.43 -9.70
C LEU A 174 8.79 -4.81 -11.05
N ALA A 175 10.07 -4.52 -11.25
CA ALA A 175 10.58 -3.91 -12.48
C ALA A 175 10.51 -4.86 -13.70
N LYS A 176 10.67 -6.16 -13.47
CA LYS A 176 10.79 -7.18 -14.54
C LYS A 176 9.47 -7.86 -14.87
N THR A 177 8.60 -8.04 -13.88
CA THR A 177 7.38 -8.83 -14.02
C THR A 177 6.24 -7.95 -14.56
N LYS A 178 5.58 -8.42 -15.62
CA LYS A 178 4.40 -7.78 -16.23
C LYS A 178 3.13 -8.02 -15.41
N ILE A 179 2.22 -7.06 -15.41
CA ILE A 179 0.91 -7.21 -14.75
C ILE A 179 -0.07 -7.92 -15.68
N GLY A 180 -0.43 -9.16 -15.36
CA GLY A 180 -1.42 -9.92 -16.13
C GLY A 180 -1.05 -10.02 -17.62
N LYS A 181 -1.88 -9.43 -18.48
CA LYS A 181 -1.66 -9.36 -19.94
C LYS A 181 -1.14 -8.00 -20.42
N SER A 182 -0.90 -7.05 -19.51
CA SER A 182 -0.35 -5.74 -19.86
C SER A 182 1.11 -5.87 -20.31
N ASP A 183 1.57 -4.96 -21.16
CA ASP A 183 2.99 -4.81 -21.49
C ASP A 183 3.78 -4.08 -20.40
N GLU A 184 3.08 -3.49 -19.43
CA GLU A 184 3.69 -2.75 -18.33
C GLU A 184 4.09 -3.68 -17.17
N SER A 185 5.26 -3.40 -16.58
CA SER A 185 5.70 -4.04 -15.35
C SER A 185 5.00 -3.47 -14.12
N TYR A 186 5.01 -4.20 -12.99
CA TYR A 186 4.42 -3.69 -11.74
C TYR A 186 5.04 -2.35 -11.33
N LEU A 187 6.35 -2.19 -11.44
CA LEU A 187 7.03 -0.95 -11.07
C LEU A 187 6.59 0.23 -11.95
N ASN A 188 6.41 -0.01 -13.25
CA ASN A 188 5.96 1.03 -14.17
C ASN A 188 4.51 1.42 -13.90
N TYR A 189 3.65 0.45 -13.66
CA TYR A 189 2.24 0.70 -13.37
C TYR A 189 2.01 1.42 -12.02
N LEU A 190 2.74 1.01 -10.97
CA LEU A 190 2.59 1.56 -9.62
C LEU A 190 3.24 2.94 -9.47
N TYR A 191 4.36 3.18 -10.15
CA TYR A 191 5.20 4.36 -9.88
C TYR A 191 5.65 5.12 -11.12
N GLY A 192 5.27 4.69 -12.33
CA GLY A 192 5.72 5.31 -13.58
C GLY A 192 7.21 5.13 -13.87
N ILE A 193 7.86 4.11 -13.28
CA ILE A 193 9.31 3.86 -13.42
C ILE A 193 9.54 2.56 -14.19
N SER A 194 10.28 2.64 -15.29
CA SER A 194 10.50 1.49 -16.20
C SER A 194 11.65 0.57 -15.80
N SER A 195 12.55 0.98 -14.90
CA SER A 195 13.69 0.15 -14.49
C SER A 195 14.12 0.36 -13.05
N PHE A 196 14.66 -0.71 -12.45
CA PHE A 196 15.25 -0.65 -11.11
C PHE A 196 16.50 0.25 -11.05
N SER A 197 17.25 0.42 -12.14
CA SER A 197 18.40 1.35 -12.15
C SER A 197 17.94 2.77 -11.90
N GLN A 198 16.90 3.24 -12.61
CA GLN A 198 16.35 4.59 -12.39
C GLN A 198 15.83 4.74 -10.96
N PHE A 199 15.23 3.69 -10.41
CA PHE A 199 14.79 3.65 -9.02
C PHE A 199 15.98 3.76 -8.05
N ASN A 200 17.04 2.99 -8.25
CA ASN A 200 18.26 3.03 -7.44
C ASN A 200 19.04 4.35 -7.60
N ASP A 201 19.06 4.92 -8.80
CA ASP A 201 19.66 6.22 -9.09
C ASP A 201 18.88 7.33 -8.38
N ASP A 202 17.55 7.28 -8.37
CA ASP A 202 16.73 8.24 -7.63
C ASP A 202 16.93 8.11 -6.10
N LEU A 203 17.15 6.88 -5.58
CA LEU A 203 17.51 6.65 -4.18
C LEU A 203 18.90 7.18 -3.84
N THR A 204 19.89 6.89 -4.67
CA THR A 204 21.30 7.24 -4.42
C THR A 204 21.59 8.72 -4.67
N ASN A 205 20.92 9.36 -5.63
CA ASN A 205 21.13 10.77 -5.94
C ASN A 205 20.38 11.71 -4.98
N LYS A 206 19.30 11.25 -4.35
CA LYS A 206 18.56 12.04 -3.34
C LYS A 206 19.03 11.81 -1.92
N GLY A 207 19.58 10.64 -1.62
CA GLY A 207 20.23 10.39 -0.34
C GLY A 207 21.57 11.13 -0.29
N SER A 208 21.77 12.00 0.71
CA SER A 208 23.08 12.52 1.12
C SER A 208 24.03 11.42 1.63
N ILE A 209 24.01 10.22 1.04
CA ILE A 209 25.12 9.28 1.17
C ILE A 209 26.24 9.94 0.39
N LYS A 210 27.04 10.77 1.08
CA LYS A 210 28.31 11.25 0.54
C LYS A 210 29.02 10.01 0.04
N LYS A 211 29.14 9.88 -1.28
CA LYS A 211 29.93 8.83 -1.90
C LYS A 211 31.29 8.93 -1.22
N GLU A 212 31.63 7.94 -0.42
CA GLU A 212 32.94 7.88 0.20
C GLU A 212 33.93 7.89 -0.97
N PRO A 213 34.80 8.92 -1.05
CA PRO A 213 35.46 9.27 -2.31
C PRO A 213 36.54 8.28 -2.76
N ASP A 214 36.76 7.20 -2.01
CA ASP A 214 37.80 6.23 -2.33
C ASP A 214 37.22 4.93 -2.90
N LYS A 215 37.27 4.92 -4.24
CA LYS A 215 37.64 3.78 -5.11
C LYS A 215 36.98 2.42 -4.83
N GLU A 216 36.04 2.09 -5.71
CA GLU A 216 36.05 0.89 -6.59
C GLU A 216 34.61 0.39 -6.83
N LYS A 217 34.15 0.55 -8.07
CA LYS A 217 32.94 -0.06 -8.68
C LYS A 217 31.71 -0.16 -7.76
N LEU A 218 30.98 0.94 -7.64
CA LEU A 218 29.64 1.01 -7.04
C LEU A 218 28.59 0.32 -7.93
N ASN A 219 28.73 -0.99 -8.13
CA ASN A 219 27.71 -1.86 -8.73
C ASN A 219 26.83 -2.53 -7.67
N ASN A 220 27.01 -2.22 -6.40
CA ASN A 220 26.23 -2.79 -5.32
C ASN A 220 24.95 -1.96 -5.14
N PRO A 221 23.76 -2.54 -5.41
CA PRO A 221 22.49 -1.85 -5.25
C PRO A 221 22.29 -1.45 -3.78
N VAL A 222 21.54 -0.37 -3.54
CA VAL A 222 21.15 0.03 -2.17
C VAL A 222 20.51 -1.17 -1.46
N SER A 223 21.10 -1.54 -0.31
CA SER A 223 20.60 -2.64 0.51
C SER A 223 19.41 -2.14 1.32
N LEU A 224 18.21 -2.57 0.93
CA LEU A 224 16.98 -2.30 1.66
C LEU A 224 16.82 -3.34 2.78
N ALA A 225 16.17 -2.97 3.90
CA ALA A 225 15.94 -3.93 4.96
C ALA A 225 15.03 -5.06 4.47
N PRO A 226 15.21 -6.29 4.98
CA PRO A 226 14.38 -7.40 4.58
C PRO A 226 12.91 -7.20 4.98
N ILE A 227 12.01 -7.77 4.17
CA ILE A 227 10.61 -7.99 4.54
C ILE A 227 10.59 -9.17 5.52
N ASN A 228 10.49 -8.91 6.82
CA ASN A 228 10.68 -9.90 7.87
C ASN A 228 9.38 -10.65 8.16
N PHE A 229 9.41 -11.99 8.10
CA PHE A 229 8.22 -12.84 8.28
C PHE A 229 7.67 -12.85 9.71
N SER A 230 8.45 -12.38 10.69
CA SER A 230 7.96 -12.21 12.06
C SER A 230 7.04 -11.00 12.22
N LYS A 231 6.99 -10.12 11.20
CA LYS A 231 6.22 -8.87 11.21
C LYS A 231 5.03 -8.95 10.26
N ASN A 232 4.00 -8.16 10.54
CA ASN A 232 2.85 -8.00 9.66
C ASN A 232 3.01 -6.71 8.86
N TYR A 233 2.44 -6.65 7.66
CA TYR A 233 2.60 -5.52 6.74
C TYR A 233 1.26 -5.04 6.22
N PHE A 234 1.05 -3.72 6.22
CA PHE A 234 -0.05 -3.08 5.51
C PHE A 234 0.35 -2.77 4.08
N VAL A 235 -0.59 -2.95 3.16
CA VAL A 235 -0.58 -2.27 1.86
C VAL A 235 -1.28 -0.94 2.04
N LEU A 236 -0.49 0.13 2.05
CA LEU A 236 -0.94 1.48 2.37
C LEU A 236 -0.83 2.37 1.13
N LEU A 237 -1.93 3.04 0.81
CA LEU A 237 -2.01 4.08 -0.21
C LEU A 237 -2.10 5.45 0.48
N GLY A 238 -1.36 6.44 0.01
CA GLY A 238 -1.37 7.79 0.56
C GLY A 238 -1.87 8.83 -0.45
N VAL A 239 -2.60 9.85 0.03
CA VAL A 239 -3.01 11.00 -0.77
C VAL A 239 -2.88 12.28 0.05
N MET A 240 -2.42 13.35 -0.58
CA MET A 240 -2.33 14.67 0.03
C MET A 240 -2.52 15.80 -0.99
N ASP A 241 -2.73 17.01 -0.51
CA ASP A 241 -2.71 18.20 -1.36
C ASP A 241 -1.26 18.60 -1.73
N ASN A 242 -1.04 18.96 -2.99
CA ASN A 242 0.23 19.42 -3.53
C ASN A 242 0.72 20.70 -2.83
N SER A 243 -0.16 21.58 -2.38
CA SER A 243 0.24 22.76 -1.60
C SER A 243 0.94 22.37 -0.29
N ASP A 244 0.56 21.23 0.25
CA ASP A 244 0.97 20.79 1.58
C ASP A 244 2.17 19.85 1.53
N ILE A 245 2.56 19.36 0.35
CA ILE A 245 3.76 18.52 0.19
C ILE A 245 4.98 19.23 0.76
N VAL A 246 5.19 20.49 0.42
CA VAL A 246 6.37 21.24 0.87
C VAL A 246 6.35 21.43 2.40
N THR A 247 5.19 21.80 2.94
CA THR A 247 4.98 22.03 4.39
C THR A 247 5.09 20.74 5.19
N TYR A 248 4.54 19.65 4.68
CA TYR A 248 4.63 18.33 5.29
C TYR A 248 6.07 17.84 5.29
N LEU A 249 6.77 17.95 4.15
CA LEU A 249 8.20 17.62 4.05
C LEU A 249 9.07 18.53 4.92
N SER A 250 8.72 19.81 5.12
CA SER A 250 9.50 20.68 6.01
C SER A 250 9.27 20.38 7.49
N ASN A 251 8.03 20.11 7.89
CA ASN A 251 7.66 19.92 9.30
C ASN A 251 7.97 18.52 9.82
N TYR A 252 7.70 17.50 9.00
CA TYR A 252 7.90 16.10 9.36
C TYR A 252 9.19 15.54 8.78
N GLY A 253 9.66 16.12 7.69
CA GLY A 253 11.00 15.87 7.22
C GLY A 253 12.07 16.65 7.99
N GLY A 254 11.78 17.71 8.72
CA GLY A 254 12.81 18.61 9.31
C GLY A 254 13.89 17.99 10.21
N THR A 255 13.71 16.80 10.79
CA THR A 255 14.75 16.11 11.59
C THR A 255 15.34 14.86 10.93
N ALA A 256 14.83 14.45 9.76
CA ALA A 256 15.38 13.30 9.00
C ALA A 256 15.62 13.62 7.50
N LEU A 257 14.82 14.49 6.91
CA LEU A 257 14.86 15.09 5.57
C LEU A 257 15.28 16.59 5.55
N GLY A 258 15.44 17.24 6.71
CA GLY A 258 15.71 18.68 6.85
C GLY A 258 17.07 19.15 6.33
N SER A 259 17.96 18.24 5.93
CA SER A 259 19.21 18.57 5.25
C SER A 259 19.14 18.50 3.71
N LEU A 260 17.97 18.19 3.11
CA LEU A 260 17.93 17.76 1.70
C LEU A 260 17.06 18.61 0.75
N LEU A 261 16.32 19.61 1.24
CA LEU A 261 15.68 20.62 0.38
C LEU A 261 16.21 22.05 0.62
N GLY A 262 17.39 22.17 1.24
CA GLY A 262 18.06 23.44 1.45
C GLY A 262 18.93 23.87 0.28
N LEU A 263 18.37 24.07 -0.92
CA LEU A 263 18.98 24.88 -1.99
C LEU A 263 17.92 25.29 -3.04
N ALA A 264 16.97 26.16 -2.65
CA ALA A 264 16.30 27.14 -3.54
C ALA A 264 15.24 28.00 -2.85
N ALA A 265 15.42 28.37 -1.58
CA ALA A 265 14.71 29.51 -1.00
C ALA A 265 15.76 30.45 -0.42
N GLY A 266 16.03 31.53 -1.15
CA GLY A 266 16.82 32.64 -0.64
C GLY A 266 16.22 33.10 0.69
N ILE A 267 17.13 33.47 1.58
CA ILE A 267 16.89 34.22 2.81
C ILE A 267 15.77 35.26 2.56
N ILE A 268 14.61 35.06 3.16
CA ILE A 268 13.75 36.19 3.53
C ILE A 268 13.70 36.19 5.06
N LEU A 269 14.60 36.99 5.62
CA LEU A 269 14.43 37.55 6.95
C LEU A 269 13.12 38.34 6.94
N LEU A 270 12.09 37.86 7.65
CA LEU A 270 11.04 38.73 8.12
C LEU A 270 11.31 39.04 9.60
N PRO A 271 11.65 40.29 9.94
CA PRO A 271 11.60 40.75 11.32
C PRO A 271 10.14 41.08 11.64
N THR A 272 9.70 40.66 12.83
CA THR A 272 8.50 41.05 13.63
C THR A 272 7.89 39.75 14.16
N GLY A 273 8.10 39.37 15.42
CA GLY A 273 7.82 40.15 16.61
C GLY A 273 6.38 39.88 17.03
N SER A 274 6.13 38.73 17.67
CA SER A 274 5.05 38.45 18.65
C SER A 274 4.92 36.94 18.88
N SER A 275 5.06 36.55 20.14
CA SER A 275 4.91 35.23 20.75
C SER A 275 3.57 34.53 20.49
N VAL A 276 3.57 33.21 20.21
CA VAL A 276 2.61 32.24 20.79
C VAL A 276 3.22 30.82 20.78
N PHE A 277 3.53 30.35 21.99
CA PHE A 277 3.52 28.99 22.56
C PHE A 277 4.14 27.78 21.82
N LEU A 278 5.34 27.46 22.30
CA LEU A 278 6.01 26.16 22.32
C LEU A 278 5.20 25.11 23.10
N TRP A 279 5.04 23.91 22.53
CA TRP A 279 5.12 22.68 23.31
C TRP A 279 6.52 22.09 23.11
N ALA A 280 7.39 22.45 24.04
CA ALA A 280 8.63 21.75 24.30
C ALA A 280 8.32 20.49 25.12
N GLY A 281 8.70 19.34 24.59
CA GLY A 281 8.76 18.06 25.31
C GLY A 281 10.12 17.41 25.06
N MET A 282 11.14 17.98 25.71
CA MET A 282 12.41 17.38 26.14
C MET A 282 12.95 16.16 25.37
N PHE A 283 14.07 16.36 24.65
CA PHE A 283 15.28 15.55 24.83
C PHE A 283 16.49 16.46 24.57
N ALA A 284 17.16 16.89 25.65
CA ALA A 284 18.44 17.56 25.63
C ALA A 284 19.41 16.78 26.52
N GLY A 285 20.59 16.46 25.99
CA GLY A 285 21.79 16.14 26.77
C GLY A 285 22.02 14.67 27.10
N GLY A 286 22.62 13.93 26.17
CA GLY A 286 23.21 12.61 26.43
C GLY A 286 24.08 12.18 25.24
N ALA A 287 25.33 11.84 25.50
CA ALA A 287 26.37 11.50 24.55
C ALA A 287 25.91 10.57 23.40
N LEU A 288 26.15 10.99 22.15
CA LEU A 288 26.06 10.15 20.95
C LEU A 288 27.34 9.33 20.80
N ILE A 289 27.48 8.28 21.60
CA ILE A 289 28.40 7.17 21.32
C ILE A 289 27.81 5.92 21.94
N GLY A 290 27.42 4.97 21.09
CA GLY A 290 27.01 3.62 21.48
C GLY A 290 25.51 3.39 21.38
N GLU A 291 25.16 2.38 20.57
CA GLU A 291 23.84 1.75 20.43
C GLU A 291 22.79 2.47 19.59
N GLY A 292 22.60 1.93 18.39
CA GLY A 292 21.37 2.11 17.61
C GLY A 292 21.64 2.53 16.19
N VAL A 293 22.11 1.60 15.36
CA VAL A 293 21.78 1.62 13.93
C VAL A 293 20.25 1.49 13.86
N GLN A 294 19.54 2.61 14.02
CA GLN A 294 18.16 2.70 13.60
C GLN A 294 18.19 2.49 12.10
N SER A 295 17.73 1.32 11.69
CA SER A 295 17.82 0.81 10.33
C SER A 295 17.40 1.89 9.31
N ALA A 296 18.35 2.31 8.48
CA ALA A 296 18.18 3.28 7.40
C ALA A 296 17.03 2.91 6.42
N SER A 297 16.51 1.70 6.49
CA SER A 297 15.38 1.21 5.69
C SER A 297 14.05 1.90 5.96
N ASN A 298 13.74 2.26 7.22
CA ASN A 298 12.48 2.95 7.52
C ASN A 298 12.46 4.37 6.94
N PHE A 299 13.66 4.96 6.77
CA PHE A 299 13.86 6.26 6.16
C PHE A 299 13.68 6.21 4.63
N LEU A 300 14.26 5.20 3.97
CA LEU A 300 14.18 5.05 2.51
C LEU A 300 12.76 4.82 1.98
N ILE A 301 11.89 4.15 2.74
CA ILE A 301 10.49 3.94 2.33
C ILE A 301 9.70 5.26 2.34
N GLN A 302 9.98 6.18 3.27
CA GLN A 302 9.36 7.51 3.25
C GLN A 302 9.84 8.31 2.02
N ASP A 303 11.14 8.32 1.74
CA ASP A 303 11.68 9.01 0.55
C ASP A 303 11.12 8.45 -0.77
N LEU A 304 10.84 7.15 -0.82
CA LEU A 304 10.22 6.49 -1.96
C LEU A 304 8.75 6.84 -2.13
N LEU A 305 8.00 6.85 -1.03
CA LEU A 305 6.61 7.31 -1.00
C LEU A 305 6.52 8.72 -1.59
N PHE A 306 7.47 9.61 -1.29
CA PHE A 306 7.43 11.00 -1.75
C PHE A 306 8.26 11.29 -3.02
N SER A 307 8.77 10.29 -3.73
CA SER A 307 9.52 10.56 -4.96
C SER A 307 8.62 11.22 -6.01
N ARG A 308 9.01 12.40 -6.51
CA ARG A 308 8.23 13.14 -7.53
C ARG A 308 7.83 12.32 -8.77
N LYS A 309 8.55 11.25 -9.11
CA LYS A 309 8.22 10.40 -10.26
C LYS A 309 7.08 9.42 -9.97
N SER A 310 6.91 8.98 -8.72
CA SER A 310 5.78 8.14 -8.29
C SER A 310 4.50 8.94 -8.05
N GLN A 311 4.55 10.27 -8.18
CA GLN A 311 3.41 11.15 -8.02
C GLN A 311 2.58 11.21 -9.30
N VAL A 312 1.36 10.66 -9.24
CA VAL A 312 0.37 10.92 -10.28
C VAL A 312 -0.35 12.21 -9.94
N LYS A 313 -0.03 13.27 -10.70
CA LYS A 313 -0.75 14.55 -10.61
C LYS A 313 -2.02 14.44 -11.44
N ASN A 314 -3.15 14.53 -10.78
CA ASN A 314 -4.41 14.71 -11.48
C ASN A 314 -4.48 16.17 -11.98
N LYS A 315 -4.67 16.36 -13.29
CA LYS A 315 -4.64 17.70 -13.90
C LYS A 315 -5.78 18.61 -13.43
N GLU A 316 -6.86 18.02 -12.93
CA GLU A 316 -8.07 18.73 -12.53
C GLU A 316 -8.02 19.24 -11.09
N ASN A 317 -7.09 18.75 -10.26
CA ASN A 317 -6.97 19.12 -8.87
C ASN A 317 -5.51 19.27 -8.41
N SER A 318 -5.32 19.82 -7.22
CA SER A 318 -4.01 19.89 -6.57
C SER A 318 -3.64 18.59 -5.85
N LEU A 319 -4.37 17.48 -6.02
CA LEU A 319 -4.09 16.27 -5.26
C LEU A 319 -2.90 15.52 -5.84
N VAL A 320 -2.11 14.97 -4.93
CA VAL A 320 -1.00 14.09 -5.24
C VAL A 320 -1.25 12.74 -4.59
N PHE A 321 -1.30 11.73 -5.44
CA PHE A 321 -1.46 10.35 -5.06
C PHE A 321 -0.09 9.70 -4.99
N PHE A 322 0.15 8.95 -3.91
CA PHE A 322 1.32 8.11 -3.74
C PHE A 322 0.91 6.68 -4.02
N GLY A 323 1.65 6.02 -4.92
CA GLY A 323 1.47 4.59 -5.18
C GLY A 323 1.52 3.76 -3.89
N PRO A 324 0.81 2.63 -3.85
CA PRO A 324 0.72 1.83 -2.64
C PRO A 324 2.08 1.22 -2.28
N ASN A 325 2.36 1.09 -1.00
CA ASN A 325 3.60 0.51 -0.49
C ASN A 325 3.35 -0.46 0.66
N LEU A 326 4.32 -1.35 0.90
CA LEU A 326 4.34 -2.22 2.07
C LEU A 326 4.90 -1.47 3.28
N VAL A 327 4.11 -1.37 4.34
CA VAL A 327 4.49 -0.70 5.60
C VAL A 327 4.35 -1.68 6.76
N GLU A 328 5.37 -1.79 7.60
CA GLU A 328 5.31 -2.65 8.78
C GLU A 328 4.22 -2.17 9.77
N ALA A 329 3.32 -3.08 10.15
CA ALA A 329 2.12 -2.76 10.95
C ALA A 329 2.42 -2.26 12.37
N ASN A 330 3.45 -2.81 13.03
CA ASN A 330 3.85 -2.43 14.39
C ASN A 330 5.13 -1.58 14.41
N GLY A 331 5.53 -1.05 13.26
CA GLY A 331 6.77 -0.29 13.15
C GLY A 331 6.60 1.14 13.66
N LYS A 332 7.68 1.72 14.21
CA LYS A 332 7.79 3.18 14.44
C LYS A 332 7.48 3.98 13.16
N ALA A 333 7.68 3.38 11.98
CA ALA A 333 7.31 3.96 10.70
C ALA A 333 5.81 4.29 10.65
N LEU A 334 4.92 3.40 11.09
CA LEU A 334 3.48 3.66 11.06
C LEU A 334 3.08 4.76 12.04
N SER A 335 3.64 4.79 13.24
CA SER A 335 3.37 5.86 14.21
C SER A 335 3.88 7.23 13.75
N ASN A 336 4.91 7.25 12.89
CA ASN A 336 5.48 8.48 12.35
C ASN A 336 4.70 8.98 11.13
N ILE A 337 4.03 8.08 10.40
CA ILE A 337 3.12 8.47 9.34
C ILE A 337 1.83 8.90 10.05
N LYS A 338 1.65 10.20 10.24
CA LYS A 338 0.42 10.80 10.78
C LYS A 338 -0.72 10.68 9.76
N CYS A 339 -1.11 9.45 9.44
CA CYS A 339 -2.22 9.12 8.59
C CYS A 339 -3.50 9.58 9.29
N SER A 340 -4.14 10.61 8.74
CA SER A 340 -5.55 10.84 9.04
C SER A 340 -6.32 9.74 8.30
N GLU A 341 -6.82 8.76 9.06
CA GLU A 341 -7.50 7.60 8.49
C GLU A 341 -8.59 8.04 7.51
N ILE A 342 -8.51 7.54 6.29
CA ILE A 342 -9.67 7.56 5.41
C ILE A 342 -10.60 6.54 6.02
N ASN A 343 -11.69 6.98 6.66
CA ASN A 343 -12.71 6.14 7.29
C ASN A 343 -13.03 4.93 6.38
N THR A 344 -12.32 3.84 6.62
CA THR A 344 -12.65 2.51 6.11
C THR A 344 -13.65 1.99 7.12
N ILE A 345 -14.79 1.49 6.64
CA ILE A 345 -15.79 0.92 7.55
C ILE A 345 -15.15 -0.37 8.09
N ALA A 346 -14.72 -0.32 9.35
CA ALA A 346 -14.22 -1.48 10.09
C ALA A 346 -15.36 -2.43 10.44
#